data_AF-A0A661UJT9-F1
#
_entry.id   AF-A0A661UJT9-F1
#
_cell.length_a   1.000
_cell.length_b   1.000
_cell.length_c   1.000
_cell.angle_alpha   90.00
_cell.angle_beta   90.00
_cell.angle_gamma   90.00
#
_symmetry.space_group_name_H-M   'P 1'
#
loop_
_entity.id
_entity.type
_entity.pdbx_description
1 polymer ?
#
loop_
_entity_poly.entity_id
_entity_poly.type
_entity_poly.pdbx_seq_one_letter_code
_entity_poly.pdbx_strand_id
1 'polypeptide(L)'
;WQSFYAKSAFAVKYLYTNRRKEFFKLWDNALPTGDFRSAFRKSFMMTTGQFSRLFENYCRHHFKAEILLASSGVIWGIMPIIFIIALIKKQRAMLKIHRRWKDEEYYEKTENQ
;
A
#
# COMPACT_ATOMS: atom_id res chain seq x y z
N TRP A 1 -10.29 -4.31 -15.59
CA TRP A 1 -9.69 -3.05 -16.07
C TRP A 1 -8.59 -2.50 -15.16
N GLN A 2 -8.84 -2.19 -13.88
CA GLN A 2 -7.81 -1.65 -12.96
C GLN A 2 -6.59 -2.58 -12.78
N SER A 3 -6.80 -3.90 -12.72
CA SER A 3 -5.71 -4.89 -12.60
C SER A 3 -4.78 -4.94 -13.82
N PHE A 4 -5.26 -4.57 -15.02
CA PHE A 4 -4.46 -4.54 -16.25
C PHE A 4 -3.51 -3.32 -16.27
N TYR A 5 -4.02 -2.15 -15.87
CA TYR A 5 -3.20 -0.94 -15.72
C TYR A 5 -2.16 -1.08 -14.61
N ALA A 6 -2.50 -1.73 -13.49
CA ALA A 6 -1.53 -2.02 -12.44
C ALA A 6 -0.40 -2.92 -12.96
N LYS A 7 -0.72 -4.04 -13.64
CA LYS A 7 0.29 -4.95 -14.19
C LYS A 7 1.20 -4.29 -15.22
N SER A 8 0.66 -3.45 -16.10
CA SER A 8 1.46 -2.71 -17.08
C SER A 8 2.37 -1.68 -16.42
N ALA A 9 1.89 -0.94 -15.41
CA ALA A 9 2.73 -0.03 -14.63
C ALA A 9 3.88 -0.77 -13.93
N PHE A 10 3.61 -1.95 -13.35
CA PHE A 10 4.65 -2.80 -12.76
C PHE A 10 5.65 -3.34 -13.80
N ALA A 11 5.18 -3.69 -15.01
CA ALA A 11 6.06 -4.13 -16.08
C ALA A 11 7.02 -3.02 -16.53
N VAL A 12 6.51 -1.78 -16.66
CA VAL A 12 7.34 -0.61 -16.96
C VAL A 12 8.31 -0.32 -15.82
N LYS A 13 7.85 -0.34 -14.56
CA LYS A 13 8.71 -0.19 -13.37
C LYS A 13 9.81 -1.25 -13.36
N TYR A 14 9.49 -2.51 -13.64
CA TYR A 14 10.46 -3.60 -13.71
C TYR A 14 11.53 -3.34 -14.77
N LEU A 15 11.14 -2.96 -15.98
CA LEU A 15 12.07 -2.67 -17.07
C LEU A 15 12.95 -1.46 -16.75
N TYR A 16 12.36 -0.39 -16.20
CA TYR A 16 13.11 0.81 -15.81
C TYR A 16 14.12 0.53 -14.69
N THR A 17 13.73 -0.20 -13.65
CA THR A 17 14.59 -0.46 -12.49
C THR A 17 15.67 -1.49 -12.78
N ASN A 18 15.32 -2.62 -13.42
CA ASN A 18 16.22 -3.76 -13.59
C ASN A 18 16.98 -3.77 -14.93
N ARG A 19 16.47 -3.07 -15.94
CA ARG A 19 17.00 -3.04 -17.32
C ARG A 19 17.06 -1.61 -17.85
N ARG A 20 17.52 -0.67 -17.01
CA ARG A 20 17.44 0.78 -17.27
C ARG A 20 18.10 1.19 -18.59
N LYS A 21 19.27 0.64 -18.91
CA LYS A 21 20.01 0.97 -20.15
C LYS A 21 19.25 0.49 -21.39
N GLU A 22 18.75 -0.73 -21.34
CA GLU A 22 17.95 -1.36 -22.39
C GLU A 22 16.59 -0.67 -22.55
N PHE A 23 16.02 -0.16 -21.45
CA PHE A 23 14.79 0.62 -21.45
C PHE A 23 14.93 1.92 -22.25
N PHE A 24 16.04 2.65 -22.10
CA PHE A 24 16.26 3.83 -22.93
C PHE A 24 16.57 3.47 -24.39
N LYS A 25 17.35 2.41 -24.62
CA LYS A 25 17.58 1.88 -25.98
C LYS A 25 16.29 1.48 -26.69
N LEU A 26 15.26 1.02 -25.97
CA LEU A 26 13.94 0.73 -26.54
C LEU A 26 13.37 1.96 -27.23
N TRP A 27 13.43 3.11 -26.57
CA TRP A 27 12.89 4.35 -27.11
C TRP A 27 13.69 4.82 -28.33
N ASP A 28 15.02 4.75 -28.25
CA ASP A 28 15.91 5.07 -29.38
C ASP A 28 15.64 4.19 -30.60
N ASN A 29 15.32 2.91 -30.38
CA ASN A 29 15.04 1.93 -31.44
C ASN A 29 13.58 1.95 -31.95
N ALA A 30 12.64 2.44 -31.15
CA ALA A 30 11.21 2.47 -31.48
C ALA A 30 10.82 3.73 -32.26
N LEU A 31 11.47 4.87 -31.99
CA LEU A 31 11.29 6.15 -32.68
C LEU A 31 11.38 6.07 -34.23
N PRO A 32 12.33 5.33 -34.84
CA PRO A 32 12.51 5.34 -36.30
C PRO A 32 11.60 4.36 -37.05
N THR A 33 11.14 3.29 -36.42
CA THR A 33 10.48 2.16 -37.13
C THR A 33 8.99 2.00 -36.82
N GLY A 34 8.51 2.52 -35.70
CA GLY A 34 7.13 2.30 -35.23
C GLY A 34 6.78 0.86 -34.84
N ASP A 35 7.68 -0.11 -35.08
CA ASP A 35 7.49 -1.51 -34.70
C ASP A 35 8.08 -1.81 -33.32
N PHE A 36 7.20 -1.77 -32.33
CA PHE A 36 7.52 -2.07 -30.94
C PHE A 36 8.10 -3.48 -30.76
N ARG A 37 7.62 -4.51 -31.46
CA ARG A 37 8.10 -5.89 -31.22
C ARG A 37 9.55 -6.05 -31.64
N SER A 38 9.90 -5.49 -32.79
CA SER A 38 11.26 -5.48 -33.30
C SER A 38 12.19 -4.62 -32.43
N ALA A 39 11.76 -3.42 -32.04
CA ALA A 39 12.51 -2.54 -31.15
C ALA A 39 12.74 -3.18 -29.76
N PHE A 40 11.72 -3.85 -29.22
CA PHE A 40 11.80 -4.57 -27.94
C PHE A 40 12.79 -5.72 -28.01
N ARG A 41 12.72 -6.54 -29.06
CA ARG A 41 13.65 -7.65 -29.25
C ARG A 41 15.09 -7.16 -29.39
N LYS A 42 15.33 -6.08 -30.14
CA LYS A 42 16.66 -5.49 -30.31
C LYS A 42 17.22 -4.92 -29.00
N SER A 43 16.36 -4.35 -28.16
CA SER A 43 16.80 -3.63 -26.96
C SER A 43 17.03 -4.56 -25.78
N PHE A 44 16.14 -5.54 -25.58
CA PHE A 44 16.19 -6.45 -24.43
C PHE A 44 16.70 -7.86 -24.77
N MET A 45 17.05 -8.11 -26.04
CA MET A 45 17.51 -9.42 -26.54
C MET A 45 16.53 -10.57 -26.22
N MET A 46 15.25 -10.26 -26.07
CA MET A 46 14.20 -11.22 -25.73
C MET A 46 12.89 -10.87 -26.42
N THR A 47 12.04 -11.87 -26.61
CA THR A 47 10.69 -11.65 -27.14
C THR A 47 9.74 -11.13 -26.05
N THR A 48 8.66 -10.46 -26.45
CA THR A 48 7.61 -10.01 -25.52
C THR A 48 6.96 -11.18 -24.77
N GLY A 49 6.84 -12.35 -25.41
CA GLY A 49 6.34 -13.57 -24.76
C GLY A 49 7.28 -14.11 -23.68
N GLN A 50 8.59 -14.11 -23.93
CA GLN A 50 9.59 -14.47 -22.92
C GLN A 50 9.58 -13.49 -21.75
N PHE A 51 9.51 -12.19 -22.05
CA PHE A 51 9.38 -11.16 -21.03
C PHE A 51 8.11 -11.35 -20.18
N SER A 52 6.97 -11.65 -20.80
CA SER A 52 5.71 -11.88 -20.09
C SER A 52 5.84 -13.00 -19.04
N ARG A 53 6.43 -14.14 -19.41
CA ARG A 53 6.66 -15.26 -18.47
C ARG A 53 7.63 -14.89 -17.34
N LEU A 54 8.71 -14.20 -17.67
CA LEU A 54 9.70 -13.74 -16.69
C LEU A 54 9.07 -12.74 -15.71
N PHE A 55 8.30 -11.79 -16.23
CA PHE A 55 7.59 -10.80 -15.44
C PHE A 55 6.48 -11.42 -14.58
N GLU A 56 5.76 -12.43 -15.08
CA GLU A 56 4.77 -13.16 -14.28
C GLU A 56 5.42 -13.87 -13.08
N ASN A 57 6.57 -14.52 -13.29
CA ASN A 57 7.34 -15.12 -12.20
C ASN A 57 7.86 -14.09 -11.20
N TYR A 58 8.35 -12.95 -11.69
CA TYR A 58 8.76 -11.82 -10.84
C TYR A 58 7.59 -11.30 -10.00
N CYS A 59 6.41 -11.12 -10.61
CA CYS A 59 5.20 -10.71 -9.92
C CYS A 59 4.78 -11.72 -8.85
N ARG A 60 4.80 -13.03 -9.13
CA ARG A 60 4.42 -14.04 -8.12
C ARG A 60 5.26 -13.95 -6.84
N HIS A 61 6.53 -13.58 -6.95
CA HIS A 61 7.44 -13.49 -5.81
C HIS A 61 7.40 -12.10 -5.14
N HIS A 62 7.49 -11.02 -5.91
CA HIS A 62 7.56 -9.67 -5.34
C HIS A 62 6.20 -9.06 -5.05
N PHE A 63 5.16 -9.36 -5.80
CA PHE A 63 3.83 -8.78 -5.58
C PHE A 63 3.22 -9.23 -4.26
N LYS A 64 3.40 -10.50 -3.87
CA LYS A 64 2.93 -10.99 -2.57
C LYS A 64 3.65 -10.28 -1.42
N ALA A 65 4.98 -10.17 -1.50
CA ALA A 65 5.79 -9.51 -0.48
C ALA A 65 5.49 -8.01 -0.40
N GLU A 66 5.44 -7.32 -1.54
CA GLU A 66 5.13 -5.88 -1.60
C GLU A 66 3.70 -5.58 -1.12
N ILE A 67 2.70 -6.42 -1.44
CA ILE A 67 1.34 -6.25 -0.93
C ILE A 67 1.29 -6.45 0.58
N LEU A 68 1.96 -7.48 1.11
CA LEU A 68 2.01 -7.72 2.55
C LEU A 68 2.72 -6.58 3.30
N LEU A 69 3.80 -6.04 2.73
CA LEU A 69 4.47 -4.88 3.30
C LEU A 69 3.61 -3.62 3.21
N ALA A 70 2.95 -3.38 2.07
CA ALA A 70 2.05 -2.24 1.90
C ALA A 70 0.85 -2.30 2.85
N SER A 71 0.26 -3.49 3.06
CA SER A 71 -0.85 -3.66 3.99
C SER A 71 -0.42 -3.49 5.44
N SER A 72 0.80 -3.91 5.80
CA SER A 72 1.35 -3.68 7.14
C SER A 72 1.46 -2.19 7.47
N GLY A 73 1.86 -1.35 6.52
CA GLY A 73 1.94 0.11 6.71
C GLY A 73 0.58 0.75 6.98
N VAL A 74 -0.48 0.28 6.32
CA VAL A 74 -1.85 0.76 6.56
C VAL A 74 -2.34 0.39 7.96
N ILE A 75 -2.07 -0.84 8.41
CA ILE A 75 -2.42 -1.30 9.76
C ILE A 75 -1.73 -0.43 10.80
N TRP A 76 -0.42 -0.21 10.66
CA TRP A 76 0.35 0.62 11.59
C TRP A 76 -0.03 2.10 11.54
N GLY A 77 -0.48 2.62 10.39
CA GLY A 77 -0.97 3.99 10.28
C GLY A 77 -2.33 4.23 10.95
N ILE A 78 -3.23 3.25 10.88
CA ILE A 78 -4.59 3.36 11.45
C ILE A 78 -4.61 3.06 12.96
N MET A 79 -3.74 2.16 13.43
CA MET A 79 -3.71 1.75 14.84
C MET A 79 -3.58 2.90 15.85
N PRO A 80 -2.65 3.88 15.70
CA PRO A 80 -2.53 4.99 16.65
C PRO A 80 -3.79 5.87 16.69
N ILE A 81 -4.48 6.05 15.55
CA ILE A 81 -5.72 6.82 15.48
C ILE A 81 -6.81 6.11 16.30
N ILE A 82 -6.98 4.80 16.10
CA ILE A 82 -7.93 4.00 16.88
C ILE A 82 -7.60 4.08 18.39
N PHE A 83 -6.32 4.00 18.74
CA PHE A 83 -5.88 4.06 20.14
C PHE A 83 -6.19 5.41 20.79
N ILE A 84 -5.94 6.52 20.09
CA ILE A 84 -6.28 7.88 20.56
C ILE A 84 -7.80 7.99 20.79
N ILE A 85 -8.62 7.51 19.84
CA ILE A 85 -10.08 7.54 19.98
C ILE A 85 -10.52 6.70 21.19
N ALA A 86 -9.94 5.53 21.40
CA ALA A 86 -10.23 4.67 22.55
C ALA A 86 -9.87 5.35 23.88
N LEU A 87 -8.71 6.01 23.96
CA LEU A 87 -8.30 6.77 25.15
C LEU A 87 -9.27 7.90 25.47
N ILE A 88 -9.69 8.67 24.46
CA ILE A 88 -10.66 9.77 24.65
C ILE A 88 -11.99 9.23 25.17
N LYS A 89 -12.50 8.13 24.59
CA LYS A 89 -13.75 7.50 25.06
C LYS A 89 -13.61 6.99 26.50
N LYS A 90 -12.46 6.38 26.84
CA LYS A 90 -12.16 5.91 28.19
C LYS A 90 -12.14 7.05 29.21
N GLN A 91 -11.46 8.16 28.90
CA GLN A 91 -11.43 9.33 29.78
C GLN A 91 -12.83 9.91 30.04
N ARG A 92 -13.66 10.02 28.99
CA ARG A 92 -15.04 10.48 29.14
C ARG A 92 -15.90 9.57 30.01
N ALA A 93 -15.75 8.25 29.87
CA ALA A 93 -16.45 7.28 30.72
C ALA A 93 -16.03 7.41 32.19
N MET A 94 -14.72 7.54 32.45
CA MET A 94 -14.19 7.69 33.81
C MET A 94 -14.68 8.97 34.50
N LEU A 95 -14.72 10.09 33.77
CA LEU A 95 -15.28 11.35 34.28
C LEU A 95 -16.77 11.23 34.62
N LYS A 96 -17.55 10.48 33.81
CA LYS A 96 -18.97 10.25 34.08
C LYS A 96 -19.20 9.41 35.33
N ILE A 97 -18.39 8.37 35.54
CA ILE A 97 -18.46 7.52 36.74
C ILE A 97 -18.10 8.34 37.99
N HIS A 98 -17.01 9.11 37.92
CA HIS A 98 -16.56 9.92 39.05
C HIS A 98 -17.57 11.01 39.45
N ARG A 99 -18.29 11.61 38.49
CA ARG A 99 -19.39 12.54 38.79
C ARG A 99 -20.54 11.84 39.51
N ARG A 100 -20.97 10.67 39.04
CA ARG A 100 -22.04 9.89 39.70
C ARG A 100 -21.71 9.58 41.15
N TRP A 101 -20.48 9.11 41.43
CA TRP A 101 -20.05 8.81 42.80
C TRP A 101 -20.04 10.06 43.70
N LYS A 102 -19.66 11.22 43.18
CA LYS A 102 -19.73 12.49 43.94
C LYS A 102 -21.16 12.93 44.22
N ASP A 103 -22.06 12.75 43.27
CA ASP A 103 -23.47 13.08 43.45
C ASP A 103 -24.08 12.14 44.52
N GLU A 104 -23.79 10.84 44.46
CA GLU A 104 -24.21 9.83 45.45
C GLU A 104 -23.71 10.17 46.87
N GLU A 105 -22.41 10.50 47.05
CA GLU A 105 -21.86 10.92 48.34
C GLU A 105 -22.49 12.22 48.89
N TYR A 106 -22.87 13.14 47.99
CA TYR A 106 -23.51 14.40 48.39
C TYR A 106 -24.91 14.16 48.92
N TYR A 107 -25.72 13.35 48.23
CA TYR A 107 -27.07 13.00 48.67
C TYR A 107 -27.06 12.26 50.01
N GLU A 108 -26.15 11.30 50.19
CA GLU A 108 -26.02 10.51 51.42
C GLU A 108 -25.62 11.37 52.64
N LYS A 109 -24.86 12.45 52.43
CA LYS A 109 -24.55 13.43 53.50
C LYS A 109 -25.72 14.34 53.85
N THR A 110 -26.52 14.74 52.86
CA THR A 110 -27.69 15.61 53.11
C THR A 110 -28.87 14.88 53.73
N GLU A 111 -28.98 13.56 53.58
CA GLU A 111 -30.07 12.75 54.15
C GLU A 111 -29.81 12.34 55.61
N ASN A 112 -28.54 12.39 56.04
CA ASN A 112 -28.10 12.06 57.41
C ASN A 112 -27.92 13.29 58.33
N GLN A 113 -28.31 14.49 57.89
CA GLN A 113 -28.36 15.72 58.70
C GLN A 113 -29.80 16.13 59.01
#